data_AF-A0AA89BNQ8-F1
#
_entry.id   AF-A0AA89BNQ8-F1
#
_cell.length_a   1.000
_cell.length_b   1.000
_cell.length_c   1.000
_cell.angle_alpha   90.00
_cell.angle_beta   90.00
_cell.angle_gamma   90.00
#
_symmetry.space_group_name_H-M   'P 1'
#
loop_
_entity.id
_entity.type
_entity.pdbx_description
1 polymer ?
#
loop_
_entity_poly.entity_id
_entity_poly.type
_entity_poly.pdbx_seq_one_letter_code
_entity_poly.pdbx_strand_id
1 'polypeptide(L)'
;MPDKFNMSSMYKIGIGRGGNAFHSITKDGTERKVAYSTLLRCEATPIWITWKNGRIAAGNGTDVTMNVAIEWTDGEPLVIKDIGLSSWNKIWTFQIIDPLYA
;
A
#
# COMPACT_ATOMS: atom_id res chain seq x y z
N MET A 1 -14.11 22.99 -5.03
CA MET A 1 -13.46 21.88 -5.75
C MET A 1 -12.39 21.35 -4.81
N PRO A 2 -12.32 20.07 -4.45
CA PRO A 2 -11.26 19.61 -3.57
C PRO A 2 -9.93 19.68 -4.34
N ASP A 3 -8.94 20.27 -3.70
CA ASP A 3 -7.63 20.53 -4.27
C ASP A 3 -7.01 19.24 -4.82
N LYS A 4 -6.46 19.33 -6.03
CA LYS A 4 -5.68 18.24 -6.62
C LYS A 4 -4.51 17.96 -5.69
N PHE A 5 -4.52 16.83 -4.99
CA PHE A 5 -3.37 16.34 -4.24
C PHE A 5 -2.13 16.48 -5.12
N ASN A 6 -1.10 17.18 -4.65
CA ASN A 6 0.14 17.29 -5.39
C ASN A 6 0.78 15.89 -5.46
N MET A 7 0.68 15.23 -6.62
CA MET A 7 1.10 13.84 -6.81
C MET A 7 2.63 13.67 -6.86
N SER A 8 3.40 14.76 -6.78
CA SER A 8 4.86 14.78 -6.84
C SER A 8 5.56 14.38 -5.54
N SER A 9 4.83 14.00 -4.49
CA SER A 9 5.43 13.63 -3.20
C SER A 9 4.58 12.61 -2.44
N MET A 10 4.33 11.45 -3.06
CA MET A 10 3.63 10.33 -2.40
C MET A 10 4.18 8.98 -2.85
N TYR A 11 4.16 8.01 -1.94
CA TYR A 11 4.19 6.61 -2.33
C TYR A 11 2.79 6.15 -2.73
N LYS A 12 2.70 5.43 -3.85
CA LYS A 12 1.48 4.75 -4.27
C LYS A 12 1.71 3.26 -4.17
N ILE A 13 0.97 2.61 -3.27
CA ILE A 13 0.96 1.16 -3.15
C ILE A 13 -0.25 0.63 -3.90
N GLY A 14 0.00 -0.01 -5.03
CA GLY A 14 -1.00 -0.65 -5.86
C GLY A 14 -1.13 -2.13 -5.52
N ILE A 15 -2.28 -2.53 -4.98
CA ILE A 15 -2.57 -3.92 -4.64
C ILE A 15 -3.44 -4.55 -5.75
N GLY A 16 -3.04 -5.71 -6.29
CA GLY A 16 -3.79 -6.45 -7.30
C GLY A 16 -4.04 -5.70 -8.61
N ARG A 17 -3.06 -4.90 -9.07
CA ARG A 17 -3.16 -4.18 -10.35
C ARG A 17 -3.12 -5.16 -11.54
N GLY A 18 -3.65 -4.71 -12.67
CA GLY A 18 -3.70 -5.51 -13.91
C GLY A 18 -4.64 -6.72 -13.80
N GLY A 19 -5.77 -6.59 -13.11
CA GLY A 19 -6.69 -7.72 -12.90
C GLY A 19 -6.12 -8.75 -11.93
N ASN A 20 -5.54 -8.29 -10.82
CA ASN A 20 -4.89 -9.13 -9.80
C ASN A 20 -3.57 -9.80 -10.25
N ALA A 21 -2.88 -9.24 -11.25
CA ALA A 21 -1.64 -9.83 -11.78
C ALA A 21 -0.38 -9.43 -10.99
N PHE A 22 -0.35 -8.22 -10.41
CA PHE A 22 0.83 -7.72 -9.71
C PHE A 22 0.53 -6.71 -8.60
N HIS A 23 1.53 -6.51 -7.74
CA HIS A 23 1.62 -5.41 -6.79
C HIS A 23 2.65 -4.38 -7.26
N SER A 24 2.47 -3.11 -6.90
CA SER A 24 3.44 -2.06 -7.21
C SER A 24 3.63 -1.06 -6.08
N ILE A 25 4.84 -0.56 -5.89
CA ILE A 25 5.11 0.67 -5.12
C ILE A 25 5.69 1.69 -6.10
N THR A 26 5.13 2.90 -6.14
CA THR A 26 5.57 3.97 -7.04
C THR A 26 5.86 5.26 -6.27
N LYS A 27 6.96 5.94 -6.59
CA LYS A 27 7.28 7.31 -6.16
C LYS A 27 8.05 8.00 -7.29
N ASP A 28 7.71 9.25 -7.59
CA ASP A 28 8.40 10.12 -8.56
C ASP A 28 8.66 9.45 -9.93
N GLY A 29 7.67 8.71 -10.43
CA GLY A 29 7.74 7.98 -11.70
C GLY A 29 8.52 6.66 -11.64
N THR A 30 9.27 6.40 -10.58
CA THR A 30 9.94 5.11 -10.34
C THR A 30 8.94 4.09 -9.80
N GLU A 31 8.92 2.89 -10.37
CA GLU A 31 7.99 1.82 -10.00
C GLU A 31 8.73 0.52 -9.67
N ARG A 32 8.46 -0.02 -8.49
CA ARG A 32 8.80 -1.40 -8.10
C ARG A 32 7.58 -2.27 -8.30
N LYS A 33 7.74 -3.43 -8.94
CA LYS A 33 6.66 -4.39 -9.19
C LYS A 33 7.06 -5.76 -8.68
N VAL A 34 6.09 -6.49 -8.14
CA VAL A 34 6.20 -7.91 -7.81
C VAL A 34 5.03 -8.63 -8.47
N ALA A 35 5.33 -9.69 -9.22
CA ALA A 35 4.33 -10.52 -9.87
C ALA A 35 3.61 -11.41 -8.84
N TYR A 36 2.37 -11.80 -9.16
CA TYR A 36 1.45 -12.61 -8.35
C TYR A 36 0.84 -11.85 -7.16
N SER A 37 -0.47 -11.63 -7.23
CA SER A 37 -1.22 -11.00 -6.14
C SER A 37 -1.92 -12.05 -5.28
N THR A 38 -1.33 -12.33 -4.11
CA THR A 38 -1.97 -13.16 -3.07
C THR A 38 -2.74 -12.33 -2.05
N LEU A 39 -2.62 -10.99 -2.11
CA LEU A 39 -3.24 -10.08 -1.16
C LEU A 39 -4.75 -9.90 -1.39
N LEU A 40 -5.20 -9.79 -2.65
CA LEU A 40 -6.63 -9.70 -2.92
C LEU A 40 -7.25 -11.08 -3.01
N ARG A 41 -8.31 -11.26 -2.22
CA ARG A 41 -9.18 -12.42 -2.22
C ARG A 41 -10.63 -11.96 -2.17
N CYS A 42 -11.57 -12.85 -2.45
CA CYS A 42 -13.01 -12.55 -2.32
C CYS A 42 -13.49 -12.49 -0.86
N GLU A 43 -12.61 -12.75 0.11
CA GLU A 43 -12.86 -12.68 1.55
C GLU A 43 -12.26 -11.42 2.15
N ALA A 44 -12.72 -11.04 3.35
CA ALA A 44 -12.14 -9.94 4.10
C ALA A 44 -10.73 -10.32 4.58
N THR A 45 -9.70 -9.82 3.89
CA THR A 45 -8.30 -10.10 4.19
C THR A 45 -7.66 -8.93 4.91
N PRO A 46 -7.07 -9.12 6.11
CA PRO A 46 -6.25 -8.10 6.74
C PRO A 46 -5.03 -7.78 5.87
N ILE A 47 -4.86 -6.51 5.55
CA ILE A 47 -3.70 -5.99 4.82
C ILE A 47 -3.03 -4.98 5.73
N TRP A 48 -1.73 -5.12 5.91
CA TRP A 48 -0.92 -4.16 6.64
C TRP A 48 -0.02 -3.39 5.66
N ILE A 49 0.26 -2.14 6.00
CA ILE A 49 1.19 -1.24 5.31
C ILE A 49 2.12 -0.65 6.37
N THR A 50 3.42 -0.55 6.06
CA THR A 50 4.41 0.06 6.95
C THR A 50 5.35 0.98 6.16
N TRP A 51 5.80 2.05 6.81
CA TRP A 51 6.81 2.99 6.33
C TRP A 51 7.75 3.31 7.49
N LYS A 52 8.76 2.47 7.71
CA LYS A 52 9.70 2.63 8.83
C LYS A 52 11.14 2.66 8.31
N ASN A 53 11.90 3.67 8.71
CA ASN A 53 13.31 3.83 8.36
C ASN A 53 13.57 3.73 6.85
N GLY A 54 12.71 4.35 6.04
CA GLY A 54 12.79 4.32 4.58
C GLY A 54 12.40 3.00 3.91
N ARG A 55 11.96 1.99 4.68
CA ARG A 55 11.34 0.77 4.13
C ARG A 55 9.82 0.94 4.05
N ILE A 56 9.31 0.93 2.82
CA ILE A 56 7.88 0.93 2.49
C ILE A 56 7.52 -0.50 2.14
N ALA A 57 6.58 -1.11 2.87
CA ALA A 57 6.17 -2.48 2.60
C ALA A 57 4.68 -2.70 2.83
N ALA A 58 4.13 -3.69 2.14
CA ALA A 58 2.78 -4.18 2.34
C ALA A 58 2.74 -5.71 2.34
N GLY A 59 1.83 -6.28 3.11
CA GLY A 59 1.62 -7.71 3.24
C GLY A 59 0.22 -8.03 3.76
N ASN A 60 -0.02 -9.30 4.10
CA ASN A 60 -1.29 -9.74 4.67
C ASN A 60 -1.14 -10.33 6.08
N GLY A 61 -2.28 -10.46 6.76
CA GLY A 61 -2.37 -10.94 8.12
C GLY A 61 -2.34 -9.81 9.14
N THR A 62 -2.34 -10.19 10.42
CA THR A 62 -2.37 -9.26 11.55
C THR A 62 -0.98 -8.97 12.13
N ASP A 63 0.01 -9.81 11.83
CA ASP A 63 1.39 -9.61 12.24
C ASP A 63 2.13 -8.76 11.20
N VAL A 64 2.36 -7.49 11.53
CA VAL A 64 3.04 -6.53 10.66
C VAL A 64 4.47 -7.03 10.42
N THR A 65 4.92 -7.00 9.17
CA THR A 65 6.20 -7.53 8.67
C THR A 65 6.24 -9.02 8.32
N MET A 66 5.25 -9.81 8.73
CA MET A 66 5.09 -11.18 8.24
C MET A 66 4.31 -11.22 6.93
N ASN A 67 4.59 -12.22 6.07
CA ASN A 67 3.95 -12.39 4.76
C ASN A 67 4.04 -11.14 3.86
N VAL A 68 5.25 -10.57 3.76
CA VAL A 68 5.54 -9.42 2.89
C VAL A 68 5.23 -9.79 1.44
N ALA A 69 4.35 -9.02 0.80
CA ALA A 69 4.00 -9.21 -0.61
C ALA A 69 4.77 -8.25 -1.53
N ILE A 70 5.07 -7.05 -1.05
CA ILE A 70 5.90 -6.08 -1.76
C ILE A 70 6.62 -5.17 -0.78
N GLU A 71 7.86 -4.82 -1.11
CA GLU A 71 8.65 -3.87 -0.36
C GLU A 71 9.55 -3.03 -1.27
N TRP A 72 9.93 -1.86 -0.76
CA TRP A 72 10.93 -1.00 -1.33
C TRP A 72 11.66 -0.24 -0.21
N THR A 73 12.99 -0.38 -0.18
CA THR A 73 13.87 0.49 0.59
C THR A 73 14.26 1.71 -0.23
N ASP A 74 13.80 2.88 0.20
CA ASP A 74 14.11 4.17 -0.40
C ASP A 74 15.29 4.84 0.33
N GLY A 75 16.31 5.25 -0.43
CA GLY A 75 17.47 5.95 0.11
C GLY A 75 17.17 7.40 0.51
N GLU A 76 16.10 7.98 -0.04
CA GLU A 76 15.66 9.35 0.25
C GLU A 76 14.17 9.36 0.63
N PRO A 77 13.81 8.81 1.81
CA PRO A 77 12.41 8.55 2.12
C PRO A 77 11.59 9.82 2.34
N LEU A 78 10.33 9.80 1.91
CA LEU A 78 9.39 10.89 2.18
C LEU A 78 8.93 10.89 3.64
N VAL A 79 8.68 12.07 4.19
CA VAL A 79 7.97 12.22 5.47
C VAL A 79 6.48 12.04 5.22
N ILE A 80 5.91 10.94 5.75
CA ILE A 80 4.49 10.61 5.58
C ILE A 80 3.67 11.31 6.65
N LYS A 81 2.74 12.18 6.22
CA LYS A 81 1.83 12.92 7.10
C LYS A 81 0.39 12.43 7.01
N ASP A 82 0.02 11.90 5.85
CA ASP A 82 -1.35 11.53 5.52
C ASP A 82 -1.38 10.21 4.75
N ILE A 83 -2.50 9.50 4.84
CA ILE A 83 -2.77 8.28 4.09
C ILE A 83 -4.08 8.46 3.34
N GLY A 84 -4.07 8.15 2.05
CA GLY A 84 -5.24 8.11 1.20
C GLY A 84 -5.53 6.70 0.70
N LEU A 85 -6.80 6.33 0.63
CA LEU A 85 -7.25 5.07 0.07
C LEU A 85 -8.08 5.34 -1.17
N SER A 86 -7.86 4.56 -2.22
CA SER A 86 -8.64 4.61 -3.46
C SER A 86 -8.75 3.22 -4.06
N SER A 87 -9.83 2.98 -4.80
CA SER A 87 -10.06 1.73 -5.51
C SER A 87 -10.60 2.00 -6.91
N TRP A 88 -10.56 0.97 -7.76
CA TRP A 88 -11.05 1.04 -9.13
C TRP A 88 -12.36 0.28 -9.25
N ASN A 89 -13.43 0.95 -9.73
CA ASN A 89 -14.68 0.34 -10.22
C ASN A 89 -15.45 -0.58 -9.25
N LYS A 90 -15.20 -0.49 -7.94
CA LYS A 90 -15.85 -1.30 -6.91
C LYS A 90 -15.98 -0.50 -5.62
N ILE A 91 -17.02 -0.76 -4.84
CA ILE A 91 -17.17 -0.23 -3.47
C ILE A 91 -16.49 -1.22 -2.53
N TRP A 92 -15.67 -0.70 -1.61
CA TRP A 92 -14.95 -1.49 -0.62
C TRP A 92 -15.19 -0.89 0.75
N THR A 93 -15.31 -1.76 1.75
CA THR A 93 -15.28 -1.34 3.15
C THR A 93 -13.89 -1.61 3.68
N PHE A 94 -13.29 -0.62 4.34
CA PHE A 94 -12.02 -0.79 5.03
C PHE A 94 -12.22 -0.43 6.51
N GLN A 95 -11.47 -1.09 7.37
CA GLN A 95 -11.33 -0.72 8.77
C GLN A 95 -9.85 -0.41 9.00
N ILE A 96 -9.57 0.78 9.51
CA ILE A 96 -8.22 1.12 9.97
C ILE A 96 -8.11 0.63 11.41
N ILE A 97 -7.16 -0.25 11.66
CA ILE A 97 -6.85 -0.74 13.00
C ILE A 97 -5.53 -0.06 13.41
N ASP A 98 -5.58 0.78 14.43
CA ASP A 98 -4.38 1.29 15.09
C ASP A 98 -3.98 0.29 16.19
N PRO A 99 -2.86 -0.43 16.04
CA PRO A 99 -2.43 -1.41 17.04
C PRO A 99 -2.05 -0.78 18.39
N LEU A 100 -1.95 0.55 18.49
CA LEU A 100 -1.68 1.25 19.75
C LEU A 100 -2.92 1.43 20.66
N TYR A 101 -4.11 1.08 20.18
CA TYR A 101 -5.37 1.23 20.92
C TYR A 101 -6.22 -0.05 20.99
N ALA A 102 -5.60 -1.22 20.81
CA ALA A 102 -6.23 -2.54 20.95
C ALA A 102 -6.00 -3.14 22.35
#